data_AF-A0A2V8QZE1-F1
#
_entry.id   AF-A0A2V8QZE1-F1
#
_cell.length_a   1.000
_cell.length_b   1.000
_cell.length_c   1.000
_cell.angle_alpha   90.00
_cell.angle_beta   90.00
_cell.angle_gamma   90.00
#
_symmetry.space_group_name_H-M   'P 1'
#
loop_
_entity.id
_entity.type
_entity.pdbx_description
1 polymer ?
#
loop_
_entity_poly.entity_id
_entity_poly.type
_entity_poly.pdbx_seq_one_letter_code
_entity_poly.pdbx_strand_id
1 'polypeptide(L)'
;MLHLYGLIELYSFLQRLNSGTVSQGDSHGVTPVRVVSPAIFRSHLPQILITHSYLPNEKENCRLAAGYTWEITKALRGEARVTIYPAIKCVKLGHILDDLGHVLAWIHIGHGKGEEGLQQSDDQLFISAKNWLGSFAGYKSSLALVLFCSCRSHLVAELFAVSGAGVAIGYAQNVNTENCVEMLRKVVEATLKTNGSRWAILEAFGVGGNRQGDPDSSPVAFWASH
;
A
#
# COMPACT_ATOMS: atom_id res chain seq x y z
N MET A 1 -11.49 15.40 8.87
CA MET A 1 -10.32 15.37 7.97
C MET A 1 -9.10 15.57 8.86
N LEU A 2 -8.13 14.64 8.83
CA LEU A 2 -6.90 14.76 9.63
C LEU A 2 -5.79 15.29 8.71
N HIS A 3 -5.17 16.38 9.12
CA HIS A 3 -3.99 16.94 8.45
C HIS A 3 -2.76 16.54 9.25
N LEU A 4 -1.75 16.03 8.55
CA LEU A 4 -0.45 15.69 9.11
C LEU A 4 0.56 16.64 8.48
N TYR A 5 1.22 17.43 9.30
CA TYR A 5 2.20 18.45 8.94
C TYR A 5 3.63 17.89 8.85
N GLY A 6 3.84 16.62 9.23
CA GLY A 6 5.14 15.98 9.07
C GLY A 6 5.18 14.51 9.48
N LEU A 7 6.35 13.91 9.23
CA LEU A 7 6.66 12.50 9.51
C LEU A 7 6.45 12.13 11.00
N ILE A 8 6.80 13.02 11.93
CA ILE A 8 6.70 12.76 13.38
C ILE A 8 5.23 12.60 13.79
N GLU A 9 4.34 13.44 13.25
CA GLU A 9 2.92 13.39 13.53
C GLU A 9 2.28 12.12 12.96
N LEU A 10 2.64 11.78 11.73
CA LEU A 10 2.22 10.54 11.09
C LEU A 10 2.71 9.32 11.87
N TYR A 11 3.98 9.28 12.26
CA TYR A 11 4.53 8.20 13.08
C TYR A 11 3.78 8.04 14.41
N SER A 12 3.60 9.13 15.14
CA SER A 12 2.87 9.13 16.42
C SER A 12 1.41 8.73 16.25
N PHE A 13 0.82 9.06 15.10
CA PHE A 13 -0.52 8.67 14.72
C PHE A 13 -0.62 7.16 14.42
N LEU A 14 0.25 6.62 13.56
CA LEU A 14 0.27 5.18 13.26
C LEU A 14 0.52 4.35 14.52
N GLN A 15 1.43 4.79 15.39
CA GLN A 15 1.67 4.11 16.66
C GLN A 15 0.44 4.04 17.55
N ARG A 16 -0.31 5.15 17.69
CA ARG A 16 -1.54 5.19 18.51
C ARG A 16 -2.65 4.31 17.95
N LEU A 17 -2.81 4.28 16.62
CA LEU A 17 -3.82 3.43 16.01
C LEU A 17 -3.45 1.95 16.12
N ASN A 18 -2.16 1.62 16.00
CA ASN A 18 -1.72 0.24 16.13
C ASN A 18 -1.80 -0.21 17.60
N SER A 19 -1.52 0.68 18.56
CA SER A 19 -1.52 0.35 20.00
C SER A 19 -2.90 0.11 20.60
N GLY A 20 -3.97 0.26 19.81
CA GLY A 20 -5.32 -0.03 20.26
C GLY A 20 -5.74 0.79 21.48
N THR A 21 -5.24 2.02 21.65
CA THR A 21 -5.70 2.92 22.72
C THR A 21 -7.15 3.33 22.45
N VAL A 22 -8.06 2.50 22.95
CA VAL A 22 -9.50 2.69 23.05
C VAL A 22 -9.77 3.97 23.86
N SER A 23 -10.20 5.04 23.19
CA SER A 23 -11.16 5.93 23.81
C SER A 23 -12.47 5.16 23.91
N GLN A 24 -12.92 4.94 25.14
CA GLN A 24 -14.10 4.14 25.49
C GLN A 24 -15.32 4.59 24.69
N GLY A 25 -15.95 3.61 24.04
CA GLY A 25 -17.20 3.79 23.31
C GLY A 25 -17.00 3.81 21.80
N ASP A 26 -16.49 2.74 21.21
CA ASP A 26 -17.00 2.30 19.91
C ASP A 26 -16.66 0.83 19.65
N SER A 27 -17.71 0.10 19.29
CA SER A 27 -17.64 -1.26 18.81
C SER A 27 -17.22 -1.23 17.33
N HIS A 28 -16.28 -2.09 16.95
CA HIS A 28 -15.79 -2.36 15.59
C HIS A 28 -14.78 -1.37 14.97
N GLY A 29 -13.54 -1.86 14.82
CA GLY A 29 -12.71 -1.57 13.66
C GLY A 29 -11.81 -0.35 13.77
N VAL A 30 -10.58 -0.49 13.27
CA VAL A 30 -9.64 0.61 13.06
C VAL A 30 -10.30 1.65 12.14
N THR A 31 -10.52 2.87 12.64
CA THR A 31 -11.14 3.94 11.85
C THR A 31 -10.22 4.37 10.70
N PRO A 32 -10.65 4.29 9.43
CA PRO A 32 -9.87 4.79 8.30
C PRO A 32 -9.52 6.27 8.48
N VAL A 33 -8.28 6.62 8.16
CA VAL A 33 -7.91 8.04 8.03
C VAL A 33 -7.80 8.44 6.58
N ARG A 34 -8.64 9.41 6.21
CA ARG A 34 -8.72 10.00 4.88
C ARG A 34 -7.95 11.31 4.87
N VAL A 35 -6.83 11.32 4.15
CA VAL A 35 -6.06 12.51 3.83
C VAL A 35 -6.56 13.03 2.48
N VAL A 36 -7.16 14.21 2.51
CA VAL A 36 -7.63 14.94 1.32
C VAL A 36 -6.79 16.22 1.25
N SER A 37 -6.16 16.49 0.11
CA SER A 37 -5.46 17.77 -0.07
C SER A 37 -6.35 18.77 -0.85
N PRO A 38 -6.17 20.09 -0.63
CA PRO A 38 -7.10 21.14 -1.06
C PRO A 38 -7.17 21.42 -2.58
N ALA A 39 -6.78 20.50 -3.47
CA ALA A 39 -6.78 20.75 -4.91
C ALA A 39 -8.15 20.44 -5.56
N ILE A 40 -8.81 21.52 -6.00
CA ILE A 40 -9.82 21.72 -7.06
C ILE A 40 -10.54 20.47 -7.60
N PHE A 41 -11.86 20.47 -7.38
CA PHE A 41 -12.86 19.48 -7.77
C PHE A 41 -12.72 18.97 -9.22
N ARG A 42 -12.17 17.75 -9.36
CA ARG A 42 -12.55 16.80 -10.42
C ARG A 42 -13.62 15.87 -9.85
N SER A 43 -14.54 15.41 -10.70
CA SER A 43 -15.80 14.79 -10.28
C SER A 43 -15.66 13.64 -9.29
N HIS A 44 -14.55 12.89 -9.24
CA HIS A 44 -14.08 12.15 -8.05
C HIS A 44 -12.55 12.07 -8.07
N LEU A 45 -11.87 12.39 -6.96
CA LEU A 45 -10.42 12.18 -6.86
C LEU A 45 -10.08 10.68 -6.88
N PRO A 46 -9.03 10.24 -7.59
CA PRO A 46 -8.57 8.85 -7.51
C PRO A 46 -8.22 8.49 -6.06
N GLN A 47 -8.59 7.28 -5.65
CA GLN A 47 -8.35 6.84 -4.28
C GLN A 47 -7.15 5.87 -4.22
N ILE A 48 -6.24 6.14 -3.29
CA ILE A 48 -5.15 5.25 -2.94
C ILE A 48 -5.41 4.70 -1.54
N LEU A 49 -5.40 3.38 -1.43
CA LEU A 49 -5.46 2.67 -0.16
C LEU A 49 -4.04 2.32 0.28
N ILE A 50 -3.63 2.80 1.45
CA ILE A 50 -2.39 2.40 2.11
C ILE A 50 -2.75 1.56 3.34
N THR A 51 -2.19 0.36 3.45
CA THR A 51 -2.36 -0.48 4.63
C THR A 51 -1.03 -0.76 5.30
N HIS A 52 -1.04 -0.84 6.63
CA HIS A 52 0.10 -1.26 7.42
C HIS A 52 -0.25 -2.45 8.31
N SER A 53 0.72 -3.32 8.57
CA SER A 53 0.55 -4.48 9.47
C SER A 53 1.57 -4.56 10.61
N TYR A 54 2.49 -3.60 10.73
CA TYR A 54 3.46 -3.59 11.82
C TYR A 54 2.80 -3.43 13.19
N LEU A 55 3.34 -4.15 14.17
CA LEU A 55 2.89 -4.07 15.54
C LEU A 55 3.41 -2.80 16.24
N PRO A 56 2.71 -2.31 17.27
CA PRO A 56 3.06 -1.06 17.97
C PRO A 56 4.42 -1.08 18.65
N ASN A 57 4.84 -2.27 19.10
CA ASN A 57 6.13 -2.49 19.73
C ASN A 57 7.29 -2.51 18.73
N GLU A 58 7.01 -2.58 17.43
CA GLU A 58 7.99 -2.49 16.35
C GLU A 58 8.25 -1.03 15.96
N LYS A 59 8.80 -0.24 16.89
CA LYS A 59 8.95 1.22 16.73
C LYS A 59 9.66 1.62 15.43
N GLU A 60 10.76 0.96 15.09
CA GLU A 60 11.52 1.26 13.87
C GLU A 60 10.71 0.94 12.60
N ASN A 61 10.01 -0.20 12.57
CA ASN A 61 9.17 -0.56 11.44
C ASN A 61 7.98 0.40 11.29
N CYS A 62 7.36 0.83 12.40
CA CYS A 62 6.33 1.87 12.39
C CYS A 62 6.86 3.21 11.87
N ARG A 63 8.11 3.57 12.21
CA ARG A 63 8.77 4.78 11.71
C ARG A 63 9.05 4.69 10.21
N LEU A 64 9.51 3.55 9.73
CA LEU A 64 9.71 3.28 8.30
C LEU A 64 8.40 3.38 7.53
N ALA A 65 7.33 2.75 8.04
CA ALA A 65 5.99 2.85 7.47
C ALA A 65 5.47 4.29 7.39
N ALA A 66 5.67 5.08 8.44
CA ALA A 66 5.37 6.51 8.43
C ALA A 66 6.18 7.25 7.35
N GLY A 67 7.46 6.90 7.20
CA GLY A 67 8.34 7.45 6.17
C GLY A 67 7.81 7.21 4.76
N TYR A 68 7.47 5.97 4.44
CA TYR A 68 6.90 5.61 3.14
C TYR A 68 5.60 6.34 2.85
N THR A 69 4.67 6.33 3.81
CA THR A 69 3.39 7.00 3.68
C THR A 69 3.56 8.51 3.51
N TRP A 70 4.49 9.14 4.23
CA TRP A 70 4.81 10.56 4.08
C TRP A 70 5.34 10.90 2.69
N GLU A 71 6.26 10.11 2.15
CA GLU A 71 6.80 10.35 0.82
C GLU A 71 5.75 10.15 -0.27
N ILE A 72 4.84 9.18 -0.12
CA ILE A 72 3.68 9.03 -1.01
C ILE A 72 2.85 10.30 -0.95
N THR A 73 2.33 10.67 0.22
CA THR A 73 1.37 11.78 0.34
C THR A 73 1.96 13.10 -0.14
N LYS A 74 3.25 13.34 0.11
CA LYS A 74 3.99 14.49 -0.42
C LYS A 74 4.05 14.50 -1.95
N ALA A 75 4.26 13.34 -2.57
CA ALA A 75 4.33 13.23 -4.03
C ALA A 75 2.98 13.53 -4.70
N LEU A 76 1.85 13.18 -4.06
CA LEU A 76 0.53 13.34 -4.68
C LEU A 76 0.02 14.77 -4.69
N ARG A 77 0.53 15.66 -3.82
CA ARG A 77 0.16 17.10 -3.73
C ARG A 77 -1.34 17.43 -3.76
N GLY A 78 -2.25 16.48 -3.51
CA GLY A 78 -3.71 16.67 -3.61
C GLY A 78 -4.40 16.16 -4.85
N GLU A 79 -3.67 15.53 -5.74
CA GLU A 79 -4.21 14.92 -6.94
C GLU A 79 -4.98 13.62 -6.64
N ALA A 80 -4.95 13.14 -5.39
CA ALA A 80 -5.60 11.92 -4.95
C ALA A 80 -6.11 12.01 -3.52
N ARG A 81 -7.12 11.18 -3.22
CA ARG A 81 -7.55 10.88 -1.87
C ARG A 81 -6.75 9.69 -1.35
N VAL A 82 -6.05 9.86 -0.24
CA VAL A 82 -5.30 8.76 0.40
C VAL A 82 -6.07 8.29 1.63
N THR A 83 -6.34 7.00 1.70
CA THR A 83 -6.91 6.36 2.89
C THR A 83 -5.89 5.42 3.52
N ILE A 84 -5.61 5.60 4.81
CA ILE A 84 -4.61 4.83 5.55
C ILE A 84 -5.30 3.93 6.59
N TYR A 85 -4.93 2.65 6.61
CA TYR A 85 -5.33 1.67 7.63
C TYR A 85 -4.09 1.04 8.27
N PRO A 86 -3.68 1.47 9.46
CA PRO A 86 -2.36 1.13 9.98
C PRO A 86 -2.26 -0.22 10.72
N ALA A 87 -3.40 -0.86 10.98
CA ALA A 87 -3.49 -2.19 11.58
C ALA A 87 -4.52 -3.03 10.81
N ILE A 88 -4.14 -3.44 9.58
CA ILE A 88 -5.05 -4.18 8.71
C ILE A 88 -5.16 -5.66 9.11
N LYS A 89 -6.39 -6.15 9.21
CA LYS A 89 -6.71 -7.58 9.22
C LYS A 89 -7.26 -7.98 7.85
N CYS A 90 -6.81 -9.11 7.32
CA CYS A 90 -7.20 -9.56 5.98
C CYS A 90 -8.73 -9.67 5.83
N VAL A 91 -9.40 -10.17 6.87
CA VAL A 91 -10.87 -10.33 6.93
C VAL A 91 -11.64 -9.01 6.89
N LYS A 92 -11.00 -7.88 7.21
CA LYS A 92 -11.63 -6.55 7.17
C LYS A 92 -11.48 -5.86 5.82
N LEU A 93 -10.55 -6.33 4.99
CA LEU A 93 -10.19 -5.64 3.76
C LEU A 93 -11.33 -5.59 2.74
N GLY A 94 -12.15 -6.63 2.64
CA GLY A 94 -13.33 -6.60 1.75
C GLY A 94 -14.30 -5.47 2.09
N HIS A 95 -14.70 -5.36 3.36
CA HIS A 95 -15.61 -4.30 3.81
C HIS A 95 -15.00 -2.91 3.63
N ILE A 96 -13.69 -2.77 3.88
CA ILE A 96 -12.96 -1.52 3.67
C ILE A 96 -13.02 -1.09 2.20
N LEU A 97 -12.83 -2.04 1.28
CA LEU A 97 -12.90 -1.75 -0.14
C LEU A 97 -14.32 -1.34 -0.52
N ASP A 98 -15.35 -2.08 -0.09
CA ASP A 98 -16.75 -1.74 -0.32
C ASP A 98 -17.10 -0.30 0.12
N ASP A 99 -16.63 0.13 1.30
CA ASP A 99 -16.82 1.48 1.83
C ASP A 99 -16.11 2.59 1.02
N LEU A 100 -15.04 2.26 0.30
CA LEU A 100 -14.27 3.19 -0.53
C LEU A 100 -14.88 3.36 -1.92
N GLY A 101 -15.59 2.35 -2.43
CA GLY A 101 -16.34 2.33 -3.68
C GLY A 101 -15.49 2.25 -4.96
N HIS A 102 -14.34 2.92 -5.00
CA HIS A 102 -13.39 2.81 -6.11
C HIS A 102 -11.96 3.11 -5.64
N VAL A 103 -11.08 2.12 -5.74
CA VAL A 103 -9.67 2.21 -5.37
C VAL A 103 -8.82 2.06 -6.62
N LEU A 104 -7.97 3.05 -6.91
CA LEU A 104 -7.06 3.02 -8.06
C LEU A 104 -5.82 2.17 -7.76
N ALA A 105 -5.27 2.34 -6.55
CA ALA A 105 -4.06 1.65 -6.13
C ALA A 105 -4.16 1.17 -4.68
N TRP A 106 -3.61 -0.02 -4.43
CA TRP A 106 -3.38 -0.53 -3.09
C TRP A 106 -1.88 -0.65 -2.82
N ILE A 107 -1.44 -0.04 -1.73
CA ILE A 107 -0.06 -0.09 -1.24
C ILE A 107 -0.09 -0.74 0.14
N HIS A 108 0.58 -1.89 0.28
CA HIS A 108 0.72 -2.57 1.55
C HIS A 108 2.16 -2.42 2.07
N ILE A 109 2.30 -2.04 3.34
CA ILE A 109 3.59 -1.85 3.99
C ILE A 109 3.61 -2.68 5.28
N GLY A 110 4.48 -3.68 5.32
CA GLY A 110 4.46 -4.65 6.40
C GLY A 110 5.41 -5.81 6.16
N HIS A 111 5.28 -6.85 6.97
CA HIS A 111 6.07 -8.07 6.82
C HIS A 111 5.49 -9.00 5.76
N GLY A 112 6.37 -9.67 5.03
CA GLY A 112 6.02 -10.72 4.08
C GLY A 112 6.94 -11.93 4.24
N LYS A 113 6.45 -13.10 3.82
CA LYS A 113 7.13 -14.38 4.04
C LYS A 113 6.87 -15.38 2.91
N GLY A 114 7.10 -14.99 1.67
CA GLY A 114 7.03 -15.89 0.51
C GLY A 114 5.65 -16.53 0.38
N GLU A 115 5.62 -17.87 0.35
CA GLU A 115 4.38 -18.65 0.21
C GLU A 115 3.41 -18.47 1.39
N GLU A 116 3.89 -18.13 2.59
CA GLU A 116 3.04 -17.84 3.75
C GLU A 116 2.25 -16.51 3.55
N GLY A 117 2.71 -15.64 2.65
CA GLY A 117 2.04 -14.42 2.24
C GLY A 117 2.43 -13.19 3.06
N LEU A 118 1.46 -12.35 3.42
CA LEU A 118 1.68 -11.08 4.12
C LEU A 118 1.15 -11.15 5.54
N GLN A 119 1.86 -10.53 6.47
CA GLN A 119 1.45 -10.46 7.85
C GLN A 119 0.24 -9.54 8.01
N GLN A 120 -0.73 -9.94 8.82
CA GLN A 120 -1.79 -9.06 9.30
C GLN A 120 -1.46 -8.48 10.69
N SER A 121 -2.21 -7.47 11.12
CA SER A 121 -1.99 -6.84 12.43
C SER A 121 -2.45 -7.72 13.60
N ASP A 122 -1.96 -7.38 14.80
CA ASP A 122 -2.35 -7.86 16.13
C ASP A 122 -1.93 -9.29 16.50
N ASP A 123 -1.92 -10.23 15.57
CA ASP A 123 -1.66 -11.67 15.86
C ASP A 123 -0.41 -12.24 15.19
N GLN A 124 0.37 -11.39 14.51
CA GLN A 124 1.58 -11.76 13.75
C GLN A 124 1.38 -12.86 12.71
N LEU A 125 0.13 -13.20 12.37
CA LEU A 125 -0.16 -14.28 11.44
C LEU A 125 0.14 -13.85 10.01
N PHE A 126 0.85 -14.71 9.29
CA PHE A 126 1.02 -14.59 7.85
C PHE A 126 -0.21 -15.18 7.16
N ILE A 127 -0.84 -14.37 6.33
CA ILE A 127 -2.03 -14.71 5.59
C ILE A 127 -1.65 -14.92 4.13
N SER A 128 -2.04 -16.07 3.58
CA SER A 128 -1.70 -16.48 2.22
C SER A 128 -2.17 -15.48 1.16
N ALA A 129 -1.46 -15.45 0.03
CA ALA A 129 -1.82 -14.61 -1.12
C ALA A 129 -3.27 -14.80 -1.58
N LYS A 130 -3.77 -16.05 -1.56
CA LYS A 130 -5.15 -16.38 -1.94
C LYS A 130 -6.20 -15.75 -1.02
N ASN A 131 -5.92 -15.72 0.28
CA ASN A 131 -6.83 -15.10 1.25
C ASN A 131 -6.86 -13.58 1.09
N TRP A 132 -5.70 -12.94 0.89
CA TRP A 132 -5.65 -11.51 0.55
C TRP A 132 -6.41 -11.20 -0.72
N LEU A 133 -6.19 -11.97 -1.78
CA LEU A 133 -6.93 -11.82 -3.04
C LEU A 133 -8.43 -12.05 -2.86
N GLY A 134 -8.83 -13.01 -2.02
CA GLY A 134 -10.23 -13.28 -1.69
C GLY A 134 -10.94 -12.04 -1.13
N SER A 135 -10.25 -11.21 -0.35
CA SER A 135 -10.79 -9.94 0.13
C SER A 135 -11.03 -8.91 -0.97
N PHE A 136 -10.44 -9.07 -2.17
CA PHE A 136 -10.69 -8.24 -3.35
C PHE A 136 -11.70 -8.87 -4.32
N ALA A 137 -12.50 -9.85 -3.90
CA ALA A 137 -13.37 -10.58 -4.81
C ALA A 137 -14.38 -9.68 -5.56
N GLY A 138 -14.85 -8.60 -4.93
CA GLY A 138 -15.72 -7.58 -5.56
C GLY A 138 -14.96 -6.51 -6.38
N TYR A 139 -13.63 -6.50 -6.31
CA TYR A 139 -12.72 -5.53 -6.94
C TYR A 139 -11.81 -6.16 -7.99
N LYS A 140 -12.14 -7.38 -8.45
CA LYS A 140 -11.33 -8.10 -9.44
C LYS A 140 -11.23 -7.27 -10.73
N SER A 141 -9.99 -6.98 -11.12
CA SER A 141 -9.63 -6.19 -12.31
C SER A 141 -9.85 -4.67 -12.25
N SER A 142 -10.08 -4.08 -11.07
CA SER A 142 -10.23 -2.61 -10.95
C SER A 142 -8.97 -1.90 -10.46
N LEU A 143 -8.03 -2.61 -9.83
CA LEU A 143 -6.78 -2.01 -9.35
C LEU A 143 -5.81 -1.80 -10.52
N ALA A 144 -5.45 -0.55 -10.78
CA ALA A 144 -4.39 -0.24 -11.73
C ALA A 144 -3.01 -0.61 -11.19
N LEU A 145 -2.80 -0.44 -9.87
CA LEU A 145 -1.55 -0.74 -9.19
C LEU A 145 -1.79 -1.50 -7.89
N VAL A 146 -1.02 -2.55 -7.66
CA VAL A 146 -0.81 -3.12 -6.33
C VAL A 146 0.67 -3.14 -6.01
N LEU A 147 1.08 -2.62 -4.85
CA LEU A 147 2.48 -2.52 -4.47
C LEU A 147 2.67 -3.04 -3.04
N PHE A 148 3.53 -4.05 -2.90
CA PHE A 148 3.86 -4.66 -1.62
C PHE A 148 5.26 -4.24 -1.17
N CYS A 149 5.34 -3.30 -0.22
CA CYS A 149 6.56 -2.96 0.52
C CYS A 149 6.81 -3.99 1.62
N SER A 150 6.98 -5.25 1.24
CA SER A 150 7.10 -6.40 2.14
C SER A 150 8.10 -7.42 1.62
N CYS A 151 8.90 -7.99 2.51
CA CYS A 151 9.92 -8.98 2.14
C CYS A 151 9.28 -10.21 1.48
N ARG A 152 9.91 -10.76 0.43
CA ARG A 152 9.46 -11.97 -0.28
C ARG A 152 7.98 -11.92 -0.74
N SER A 153 7.47 -10.75 -1.07
CA SER A 153 6.08 -10.52 -1.49
C SER A 153 5.81 -10.75 -2.98
N HIS A 154 6.83 -11.05 -3.80
CA HIS A 154 6.69 -11.27 -5.24
C HIS A 154 5.62 -12.30 -5.62
N LEU A 155 5.46 -13.40 -4.88
CA LEU A 155 4.43 -14.41 -5.13
C LEU A 155 3.01 -13.86 -4.90
N VAL A 156 2.86 -12.94 -3.95
CA VAL A 156 1.59 -12.24 -3.73
C VAL A 156 1.33 -11.28 -4.89
N ALA A 157 2.34 -10.52 -5.32
CA ALA A 157 2.25 -9.63 -6.47
C ALA A 157 1.84 -10.36 -7.75
N GLU A 158 2.52 -11.46 -8.08
CA GLU A 158 2.22 -12.28 -9.24
C GLU A 158 0.77 -12.75 -9.24
N LEU A 159 0.27 -13.25 -8.10
CA LEU A 159 -1.12 -13.70 -7.99
C LEU A 159 -2.13 -12.56 -8.25
N PHE A 160 -1.85 -11.34 -7.77
CA PHE A 160 -2.69 -10.18 -8.03
C PHE A 160 -2.67 -9.77 -9.51
N ALA A 161 -1.50 -9.81 -10.17
CA ALA A 161 -1.39 -9.54 -11.61
C ALA A 161 -2.18 -10.56 -12.45
N VAL A 162 -2.03 -11.86 -12.16
CA VAL A 162 -2.78 -12.94 -12.83
C VAL A 162 -4.29 -12.79 -12.61
N SER A 163 -4.69 -12.22 -11.47
CA SER A 163 -6.10 -12.01 -11.12
C SER A 163 -6.68 -10.69 -11.64
N GLY A 164 -5.93 -9.95 -12.47
CA GLY A 164 -6.43 -8.80 -13.23
C GLY A 164 -5.93 -7.44 -12.74
N ALA A 165 -5.06 -7.34 -11.75
CA ALA A 165 -4.42 -6.05 -11.43
C ALA A 165 -3.59 -5.55 -12.64
N GLY A 166 -3.65 -4.25 -12.92
CA GLY A 166 -2.97 -3.65 -14.07
C GLY A 166 -1.46 -3.87 -14.04
N VAL A 167 -0.84 -3.53 -12.90
CA VAL A 167 0.55 -3.84 -12.53
C VAL A 167 0.60 -4.22 -11.06
N ALA A 168 1.30 -5.30 -10.72
CA ALA A 168 1.55 -5.69 -9.34
C ALA A 168 3.06 -5.75 -9.08
N ILE A 169 3.52 -5.14 -7.99
CA ILE A 169 4.94 -5.04 -7.64
C ILE A 169 5.17 -5.64 -6.26
N GLY A 170 6.17 -6.50 -6.14
CA GLY A 170 6.61 -7.06 -4.86
C GLY A 170 8.13 -7.30 -4.85
N TYR A 171 8.63 -7.87 -3.76
CA TYR A 171 10.06 -8.14 -3.60
C TYR A 171 10.36 -9.64 -3.60
N ALA A 172 11.42 -10.05 -4.30
CA ALA A 172 11.88 -11.43 -4.29
C ALA A 172 12.45 -11.84 -2.93
N GLN A 173 13.05 -10.88 -2.22
CA GLN A 173 13.81 -11.05 -0.99
C GLN A 173 13.50 -9.89 -0.02
N ASN A 174 14.47 -9.46 0.79
CA ASN A 174 14.32 -8.36 1.72
C ASN A 174 14.15 -7.02 0.99
N VAL A 175 13.32 -6.15 1.57
CA VAL A 175 13.10 -4.80 1.05
C VAL A 175 14.31 -3.93 1.37
N ASN A 176 14.92 -3.33 0.35
CA ASN A 176 15.82 -2.20 0.54
C ASN A 176 14.98 -0.92 0.67
N THR A 177 15.04 -0.28 1.84
CA THR A 177 14.22 0.88 2.19
C THR A 177 14.39 2.07 1.24
N GLU A 178 15.64 2.41 0.89
CA GLU A 178 15.93 3.60 0.08
C GLU A 178 15.41 3.41 -1.35
N ASN A 179 15.72 2.26 -1.95
CA ASN A 179 15.24 1.91 -3.29
C ASN A 179 13.71 1.79 -3.32
N CYS A 180 13.11 1.29 -2.25
CA CYS A 180 11.66 1.17 -2.14
C CYS A 180 10.99 2.54 -2.19
N VAL A 181 11.48 3.53 -1.45
CA VAL A 181 10.90 4.88 -1.41
C VAL A 181 10.94 5.55 -2.78
N GLU A 182 12.09 5.50 -3.45
CA GLU A 182 12.24 6.16 -4.75
C GLU A 182 11.34 5.53 -5.81
N MET A 183 11.32 4.19 -5.90
CA MET A 183 10.48 3.45 -6.83
C MET A 183 8.99 3.71 -6.56
N LEU A 184 8.57 3.60 -5.31
CA LEU A 184 7.21 3.83 -4.87
C LEU A 184 6.72 5.24 -5.23
N ARG A 185 7.55 6.26 -5.05
CA ARG A 185 7.21 7.63 -5.47
C ARG A 185 6.94 7.71 -6.97
N LYS A 186 7.87 7.22 -7.80
CA LYS A 186 7.76 7.30 -9.27
C LYS A 186 6.54 6.55 -9.79
N VAL A 187 6.34 5.31 -9.32
CA VAL A 187 5.28 4.42 -9.77
C VAL A 187 3.90 4.95 -9.37
N VAL A 188 3.75 5.43 -8.12
CA VAL A 188 2.49 6.00 -7.64
C VAL A 188 2.15 7.30 -8.38
N GLU A 189 3.14 8.18 -8.59
CA GLU A 189 2.96 9.42 -9.36
C GLU A 189 2.51 9.13 -10.81
N ALA A 190 3.16 8.17 -11.48
CA ALA A 190 2.78 7.76 -12.83
C ALA A 190 1.36 7.15 -12.88
N THR A 191 1.02 6.32 -11.89
CA THR A 191 -0.32 5.74 -11.74
C THR A 191 -1.39 6.83 -11.67
N LEU A 192 -1.15 7.89 -10.89
CA LEU A 192 -2.09 8.99 -10.74
C LEU A 192 -2.20 9.86 -11.98
N LYS A 193 -1.07 10.33 -12.51
CA LYS A 193 -1.03 11.26 -13.67
C LYS A 193 -1.70 10.68 -14.90
N THR A 194 -1.66 9.36 -15.04
CA THR A 194 -2.19 8.64 -16.20
C THR A 194 -3.47 7.88 -15.91
N ASN A 195 -4.04 8.05 -14.71
CA ASN A 195 -5.23 7.33 -14.25
C ASN A 195 -5.12 5.80 -14.45
N GLY A 196 -3.96 5.24 -14.12
CA GLY A 196 -3.71 3.80 -14.14
C GLY A 196 -3.17 3.23 -15.46
N SER A 197 -2.53 4.02 -16.31
CA SER A 197 -1.91 3.49 -17.54
C SER A 197 -0.79 2.50 -17.22
N ARG A 198 -1.02 1.22 -17.55
CA ARG A 198 -0.04 0.14 -17.37
C ARG A 198 1.34 0.50 -17.92
N TRP A 199 1.39 1.07 -19.14
CA TRP A 199 2.65 1.44 -19.79
C TRP A 199 3.43 2.48 -18.98
N ALA A 200 2.77 3.55 -18.53
CA ALA A 200 3.41 4.61 -17.76
C ALA A 200 3.92 4.11 -16.40
N ILE A 201 3.17 3.19 -15.78
CA ILE A 201 3.56 2.55 -14.51
C ILE A 201 4.83 1.70 -14.71
N LEU A 202 4.89 0.89 -15.77
CA LEU A 202 6.06 0.06 -16.09
C LEU A 202 7.27 0.89 -16.52
N GLU A 203 7.05 1.97 -17.27
CA GLU A 203 8.10 2.94 -17.64
C GLU A 203 8.68 3.59 -16.38
N ALA A 204 7.83 4.07 -15.47
CA ALA A 204 8.25 4.67 -14.21
C ALA A 204 8.93 3.67 -13.24
N PHE A 205 8.54 2.39 -13.30
CA PHE A 205 9.21 1.31 -12.59
C PHE A 205 10.65 1.09 -13.09
N GLY A 206 10.91 1.36 -14.38
CA GLY A 206 12.26 1.33 -14.93
C GLY A 206 12.51 0.29 -16.03
N VAL A 207 11.62 0.16 -17.01
CA VAL A 207 12.00 -0.45 -18.31
C VAL A 207 13.11 0.36 -19.04
N GLY A 208 13.53 1.52 -18.50
CA GLY A 208 14.79 2.18 -18.85
C GLY A 208 15.48 2.80 -17.64
N GLY A 209 16.51 2.16 -17.08
CA GLY A 209 17.38 2.78 -16.08
C GLY A 209 18.13 1.78 -15.20
N ASN A 210 19.45 1.93 -15.13
CA ASN A 210 20.40 1.01 -14.49
C ASN A 210 20.03 0.56 -13.08
N ARG A 211 20.20 -0.76 -12.85
CA ARG A 211 20.38 -1.39 -11.55
C ARG A 211 21.53 -0.70 -10.79
N GLN A 212 21.22 -0.03 -9.69
CA GLN A 212 22.16 0.17 -8.58
C GLN A 212 21.46 -0.25 -7.29
N GLY A 213 21.91 -1.38 -6.75
CA GLY A 213 21.32 -2.05 -5.61
C GLY A 213 21.64 -3.55 -5.70
N ASP A 214 21.90 -4.16 -4.55
CA ASP A 214 22.18 -5.59 -4.42
C ASP A 214 21.14 -6.42 -5.22
N PRO A 215 21.57 -7.27 -6.18
CA PRO A 215 20.67 -8.10 -7.00
C PRO A 215 19.70 -8.95 -6.17
N ASP A 216 20.00 -9.17 -4.88
CA ASP A 216 19.18 -9.92 -3.94
C ASP A 216 18.15 -9.07 -3.17
N SER A 217 17.87 -7.82 -3.58
CA SER A 217 16.90 -6.93 -2.88
C SER A 217 16.00 -6.10 -3.81
N SER A 218 16.04 -6.40 -5.12
CA SER A 218 15.32 -5.63 -6.12
C SER A 218 13.81 -5.96 -6.17
N PRO A 219 12.94 -4.95 -6.38
CA PRO A 219 11.53 -5.20 -6.65
C PRO A 219 11.34 -5.86 -8.02
N VAL A 220 10.22 -6.55 -8.18
CA VAL A 220 9.79 -7.23 -9.42
C VAL A 220 8.37 -6.80 -9.73
N ALA A 221 8.13 -6.43 -10.99
CA ALA A 221 6.81 -6.07 -11.50
C ALA A 221 6.21 -7.22 -12.32
N PHE A 222 4.92 -7.47 -12.14
CA PHE A 222 4.10 -8.46 -12.84
C PHE A 222 2.91 -7.75 -13.48
N TRP A 223 2.50 -8.21 -14.67
CA TRP A 223 1.31 -7.72 -15.37
C TRP A 223 0.75 -8.83 -16.27
N ALA A 224 -0.57 -8.89 -16.41
CA ALA A 224 -1.20 -9.77 -17.38
C ALA A 224 -1.39 -9.04 -18.73
N SER A 225 -1.32 -9.78 -19.84
CA SER A 225 -1.47 -9.25 -21.21
C SER A 225 -2.92 -8.92 -21.62
N HIS A 226 -3.88 -9.11 -20.71
CA HIS A 226 -5.30 -8.86 -20.98
C HIS A 226 -5.59 -7.37 -21.17
#